data_AF-A0A2D6D6T2-F1
#
_entry.id   AF-A0A2D6D6T2-F1
#
_cell.length_a   1.000
_cell.length_b   1.000
_cell.length_c   1.000
_cell.angle_alpha   90.00
_cell.angle_beta   90.00
_cell.angle_gamma   90.00
#
_symmetry.space_group_name_H-M   'P 1'
#
loop_
_entity.id
_entity.type
_entity.pdbx_description
1 polymer ?
#
loop_
_entity_poly.entity_id
_entity_poly.type
_entity_poly.pdbx_seq_one_letter_code
_entity_poly.pdbx_strand_id
1 'polypeptide(L)'
;MKVVLIQAPYLDIYGSLNVGPNYTFPIGIGYLAAVLKREGHEVSIFEPEIYNMGKEEILTYLRAKNPEIIGITCMTANFKGASKMAELIKEELGTFTVLGGIHASSVPTQIAKNFPQFDLISIAESDYTILDIVKKYESGSRDFSDVKGLVYKNKDGEIVVTEARQLIQELDDLPYPAWELVDINNYRPNVHLDRGKKSITLISSRGCPARCTFCASWKTLGYSFRYHSPKYMLDQIEYVMKEYGVEYIIFVDDTFTVNKERTTEICQGIIDRQLKIDWYCFSRVNTINEEMLKLMRRAGCFSILYGIESGNQDILNNFKKGTTLDQIRWAVQRSNELGFKTIASFILGAPGETKQTVEQTIDFAKEVNPTIASFNRLIPFPGTEVYTTHYKHLDNATNWDDFVPKGVVPMADICDVSSQELQDYTNSAFKQFYFRPKKVFEMISRIKTWGEFKAYSRGLYGLIRRMFEWKQEIKKCN
;
A
#
# COMPACT_ATOMS: atom_id res chain seq x y z
N MET A 1 -0.68 28.57 10.38
CA MET A 1 -0.56 27.35 11.22
C MET A 1 0.72 26.55 10.92
N LYS A 2 1.29 25.91 11.94
CA LYS A 2 2.39 24.93 11.83
C LYS A 2 1.87 23.49 11.93
N VAL A 3 2.08 22.70 10.87
CA VAL A 3 1.56 21.34 10.76
C VAL A 3 2.69 20.34 10.51
N VAL A 4 2.72 19.24 11.27
CA VAL A 4 3.60 18.09 11.00
C VAL A 4 2.75 16.91 10.57
N LEU A 5 3.07 16.30 9.44
CA LEU A 5 2.41 15.11 8.93
C LEU A 5 3.33 13.89 9.06
N ILE A 6 2.87 12.87 9.78
CA ILE A 6 3.67 11.72 10.19
C ILE A 6 3.18 10.45 9.49
N GLN A 7 4.11 9.74 8.83
CA GLN A 7 3.91 8.34 8.48
C GLN A 7 4.14 7.50 9.74
N ALA A 8 3.11 6.80 10.22
CA ALA A 8 3.23 6.01 11.44
C ALA A 8 4.31 4.91 11.30
N PRO A 9 5.21 4.74 12.29
CA PRO A 9 6.25 3.73 12.23
C PRO A 9 5.66 2.32 12.38
N TYR A 10 6.27 1.34 11.72
CA TYR A 10 5.97 -0.07 11.99
C TYR A 10 6.66 -0.52 13.30
N LEU A 11 5.87 -0.86 14.32
CA LEU A 11 6.41 -1.46 15.55
C LEU A 11 6.47 -2.98 15.39
N ASP A 12 7.67 -3.57 15.56
CA ASP A 12 7.91 -5.02 15.68
C ASP A 12 7.55 -5.96 14.51
N ILE A 13 7.09 -5.47 13.36
CA ILE A 13 6.69 -6.38 12.24
C ILE A 13 7.89 -7.13 11.65
N TYR A 14 9.12 -6.65 11.87
CA TYR A 14 10.35 -7.34 11.50
C TYR A 14 11.26 -7.53 12.70
N GLY A 15 10.88 -8.44 13.61
CA GLY A 15 11.81 -9.02 14.60
C GLY A 15 13.23 -9.17 14.03
N SER A 16 14.19 -8.57 14.72
CA SER A 16 15.50 -8.10 14.27
C SER A 16 15.49 -6.82 13.41
N LEU A 17 15.90 -5.71 14.04
CA LEU A 17 16.46 -4.53 13.39
C LEU A 17 17.67 -4.96 12.54
N ASN A 18 17.41 -5.36 11.30
CA ASN A 18 18.43 -5.54 10.28
C ASN A 18 17.83 -5.33 8.89
N VAL A 19 17.92 -4.07 8.46
CA VAL A 19 18.16 -3.55 7.10
C VAL A 19 17.49 -4.31 5.94
N GLY A 20 16.39 -3.74 5.46
CA GLY A 20 15.96 -3.80 4.07
C GLY A 20 15.42 -2.42 3.65
N PRO A 21 16.14 -1.63 2.83
CA PRO A 21 15.88 -0.20 2.62
C PRO A 21 14.80 0.01 1.56
N ASN A 22 13.52 -0.09 1.93
CA ASN A 22 12.43 0.02 0.95
C ASN A 22 11.35 0.99 1.42
N TYR A 23 11.73 2.24 1.67
CA TYR A 23 10.77 3.30 1.92
C TYR A 23 10.27 3.83 0.59
N THR A 24 8.98 3.73 0.34
CA THR A 24 8.32 4.47 -0.74
C THR A 24 7.86 5.80 -0.19
N PHE A 25 8.03 6.88 -0.95
CA PHE A 25 7.51 8.18 -0.55
C PHE A 25 6.02 8.09 -0.20
N PRO A 26 5.58 8.58 0.99
CA PRO A 26 4.20 8.50 1.42
C PRO A 26 3.34 9.49 0.62
N ILE A 27 3.01 9.11 -0.61
CA ILE A 27 2.41 9.99 -1.62
C ILE A 27 1.13 10.68 -1.14
N GLY A 28 0.32 10.00 -0.32
CA GLY A 28 -0.87 10.58 0.31
C GLY A 28 -0.53 11.78 1.20
N ILE A 29 0.44 11.63 2.11
CA ILE A 29 0.94 12.75 2.93
C ILE A 29 1.56 13.84 2.04
N GLY A 30 2.24 13.45 0.97
CA GLY A 30 2.77 14.40 -0.02
C GLY A 30 1.71 15.34 -0.59
N TYR A 31 0.53 14.82 -0.95
CA TYR A 31 -0.60 15.64 -1.39
C TYR A 31 -1.19 16.50 -0.28
N LEU A 32 -1.41 15.93 0.92
CA LEU A 32 -1.90 16.69 2.07
C LEU A 32 -0.99 17.91 2.36
N ALA A 33 0.32 17.68 2.37
CA ALA A 33 1.32 18.71 2.60
C ALA A 33 1.28 19.77 1.50
N ALA A 34 1.17 19.36 0.24
CA ALA A 34 1.13 20.27 -0.89
C ALA A 34 -0.12 21.17 -0.87
N VAL A 35 -1.30 20.63 -0.52
CA VAL A 35 -2.52 21.43 -0.36
C VAL A 35 -2.38 22.45 0.77
N LEU A 36 -1.89 22.03 1.93
CA LEU A 36 -1.67 22.94 3.07
C LEU A 36 -0.63 24.03 2.75
N LYS A 37 0.44 23.69 2.04
CA LYS A 37 1.46 24.65 1.60
C LYS A 37 0.91 25.66 0.60
N ARG A 38 0.10 25.22 -0.36
CA ARG A 38 -0.55 26.12 -1.33
C ARG A 38 -1.40 27.19 -0.64
N GLU A 39 -1.97 26.86 0.52
CA GLU A 39 -2.79 27.75 1.35
C GLU A 39 -1.96 28.56 2.38
N GLY A 40 -0.62 28.53 2.29
CA GLY A 40 0.27 29.38 3.08
C GLY A 40 0.62 28.84 4.47
N HIS A 41 0.34 27.58 4.77
CA HIS A 41 0.70 26.97 6.05
C HIS A 41 2.15 26.46 6.07
N GLU A 42 2.78 26.46 7.24
CA GLU A 42 4.11 25.88 7.43
C GLU A 42 3.94 24.37 7.68
N VAL A 43 4.48 23.55 6.79
CA VAL A 43 4.27 22.09 6.82
C VAL A 43 5.59 21.33 6.80
N SER A 44 5.69 20.28 7.60
CA SER A 44 6.79 19.31 7.53
C SER A 44 6.24 17.88 7.38
N ILE A 45 6.90 17.06 6.55
CA ILE A 45 6.67 15.62 6.49
C ILE A 45 7.71 14.95 7.38
N PHE A 46 7.26 14.06 8.26
CA PHE A 46 8.13 13.40 9.23
C PHE A 46 7.97 11.87 9.19
N GLU A 47 9.08 11.19 8.98
CA GLU A 47 9.15 9.72 8.85
C GLU A 47 10.26 9.19 9.77
N PRO A 48 9.98 8.98 11.07
CA PRO A 48 11.01 8.63 12.04
C PRO A 48 11.69 7.29 11.75
N GLU A 49 10.97 6.37 11.10
CA GLU A 49 11.48 5.03 10.77
C GLU A 49 12.62 5.08 9.74
N ILE A 50 12.58 6.01 8.78
CA ILE A 50 13.63 6.20 7.77
C ILE A 50 14.97 6.54 8.41
N TYR A 51 14.92 7.30 9.51
CA TYR A 51 16.09 7.79 10.23
C TYR A 51 16.44 6.94 11.44
N ASN A 52 15.73 5.82 11.66
CA ASN A 52 15.90 4.96 12.83
C ASN A 52 15.86 5.72 14.16
N MET A 53 14.98 6.73 14.26
CA MET A 53 14.91 7.62 15.42
C MET A 53 14.27 6.94 16.63
N GLY A 54 14.90 7.09 17.79
CA GLY A 54 14.32 6.74 19.09
C GLY A 54 13.36 7.82 19.63
N LYS A 55 12.72 7.51 20.77
CA LYS A 55 11.75 8.40 21.45
C LYS A 55 12.28 9.83 21.62
N GLU A 56 13.48 10.00 22.17
CA GLU A 56 14.04 11.32 22.47
C GLU A 56 14.39 12.13 21.22
N GLU A 57 14.84 11.48 20.15
CA GLU A 57 15.12 12.13 18.86
C GLU A 57 13.83 12.62 18.20
N ILE A 58 12.76 11.80 18.25
CA ILE A 58 11.43 12.18 17.80
C ILE A 58 10.93 13.42 18.55
N LEU A 59 11.00 13.41 19.88
CA LEU A 59 10.54 14.54 20.70
C LEU A 59 11.38 15.80 20.44
N THR A 60 12.69 15.65 20.30
CA THR A 60 13.59 16.77 19.96
C THR A 60 13.19 17.40 18.63
N TYR A 61 12.95 16.58 17.60
CA TYR A 61 12.47 17.05 16.31
C TYR A 61 11.13 17.79 16.42
N LEU A 62 10.15 17.20 17.10
CA LEU A 62 8.81 17.78 17.22
C LEU A 62 8.82 19.08 18.03
N ARG A 63 9.59 19.16 19.13
CA ARG A 63 9.77 20.39 19.91
C ARG A 63 10.42 21.50 19.08
N ALA A 64 11.41 21.15 18.26
CA ALA A 64 12.05 22.12 17.36
C ALA A 64 11.09 22.66 16.28
N LYS A 65 10.18 21.81 15.78
CA LYS A 65 9.14 22.22 14.83
C LYS A 65 8.02 23.03 15.49
N ASN A 66 7.77 22.81 16.77
CA ASN A 66 6.68 23.42 17.55
C ASN A 66 5.33 23.37 16.80
N PRO A 67 4.83 22.18 16.42
CA PRO A 67 3.61 22.04 15.66
C PRO A 67 2.37 22.36 16.50
N GLU A 68 1.39 22.98 15.86
CA GLU A 68 0.07 23.22 16.46
C GLU A 68 -0.89 22.06 16.16
N ILE A 69 -0.69 21.41 15.01
CA ILE A 69 -1.44 20.23 14.57
C ILE A 69 -0.46 19.16 14.09
N ILE A 70 -0.68 17.93 14.51
CA ILE A 70 0.02 16.76 14.01
C ILE A 70 -0.99 15.82 13.32
N GLY A 71 -0.82 15.62 12.01
CA GLY A 71 -1.54 14.59 11.26
C GLY A 71 -0.75 13.29 11.26
N ILE A 72 -1.40 12.16 11.52
CA ILE A 72 -0.79 10.82 11.50
C ILE A 72 -1.57 9.97 10.51
N THR A 73 -0.88 9.33 9.56
CA THR A 73 -1.52 8.35 8.66
C THR A 73 -1.14 6.93 9.05
N CYS A 74 -2.08 6.00 8.93
CA CYS A 74 -1.81 4.59 9.17
C CYS A 74 -2.64 3.64 8.29
N MET A 75 -2.09 2.45 8.14
CA MET A 75 -2.78 1.22 7.74
C MET A 75 -2.91 0.32 8.97
N THR A 76 -3.67 -0.77 8.87
CA THR A 76 -3.88 -1.68 10.01
C THR A 76 -2.57 -2.19 10.59
N ALA A 77 -1.60 -2.50 9.72
CA ALA A 77 -0.31 -3.02 10.15
C ALA A 77 0.50 -2.06 11.04
N ASN A 78 0.43 -0.73 10.83
CA ASN A 78 1.15 0.24 11.68
C ASN A 78 0.22 1.04 12.60
N PHE A 79 -1.02 0.61 12.80
CA PHE A 79 -1.96 1.31 13.69
C PHE A 79 -1.45 1.37 15.14
N LYS A 80 -0.86 0.29 15.65
CA LYS A 80 -0.22 0.31 16.98
C LYS A 80 0.90 1.36 17.07
N GLY A 81 1.68 1.53 16.01
CA GLY A 81 2.68 2.58 15.89
C GLY A 81 2.07 3.97 15.93
N ALA A 82 0.98 4.19 15.19
CA ALA A 82 0.22 5.44 15.24
C ALA A 82 -0.34 5.73 16.64
N SER A 83 -0.93 4.73 17.30
CA SER A 83 -1.48 4.85 18.67
C SER A 83 -0.42 5.30 19.67
N LYS A 84 0.73 4.61 19.72
CA LYS A 84 1.83 4.95 20.63
C LYS A 84 2.46 6.30 20.31
N MET A 85 2.59 6.64 19.03
CA MET A 85 3.09 7.95 18.61
C MET A 85 2.15 9.06 19.09
N ALA A 86 0.84 8.90 18.95
CA ALA A 86 -0.14 9.87 19.42
C ALA A 86 -0.19 9.98 20.95
N GLU A 87 -0.08 8.86 21.68
CA GLU A 87 0.08 8.85 23.15
C GLU A 87 1.29 9.69 23.57
N LEU A 88 2.45 9.40 22.97
CA LEU A 88 3.69 10.14 23.24
C LEU A 88 3.54 11.64 22.95
N ILE A 89 2.94 12.01 21.82
CA ILE A 89 2.69 13.41 21.45
C ILE A 89 1.78 14.08 22.48
N LYS A 90 0.72 13.40 22.91
CA LYS A 90 -0.23 13.95 23.88
C LYS A 90 0.40 14.15 25.25
N GLU A 91 1.16 13.18 25.73
CA GLU A 91 1.83 13.23 27.03
C GLU A 91 2.92 14.30 27.09
N GLU A 92 3.74 14.41 26.05
CA GLU A 92 4.98 15.21 26.09
C GLU A 92 4.82 16.62 25.49
N LEU A 93 3.84 16.82 24.60
CA LEU A 93 3.65 18.08 23.87
C LEU A 93 2.24 18.67 24.04
N GLY A 94 1.24 17.84 24.34
CA GLY A 94 -0.17 18.28 24.40
C GLY A 94 -0.73 18.75 23.04
N THR A 95 -0.05 18.47 21.93
CA THR A 95 -0.42 18.95 20.59
C THR A 95 -1.72 18.32 20.09
N PHE A 96 -2.43 19.03 19.21
CA PHE A 96 -3.66 18.53 18.58
C PHE A 96 -3.33 17.47 17.52
N THR A 97 -3.97 16.31 17.58
CA THR A 97 -3.69 15.13 16.76
C THR A 97 -4.86 14.75 15.88
N VAL A 98 -4.58 14.50 14.60
CA VAL A 98 -5.56 14.02 13.62
C VAL A 98 -5.07 12.70 13.06
N LEU A 99 -5.88 11.64 13.17
CA LEU A 99 -5.57 10.35 12.53
C LEU A 99 -6.27 10.26 11.17
N GLY A 100 -5.55 9.81 10.15
CA GLY A 100 -6.11 9.47 8.85
C GLY A 100 -5.57 8.14 8.30
N GLY A 101 -5.90 7.86 7.05
CA GLY A 101 -5.48 6.65 6.35
C GLY A 101 -6.54 5.55 6.32
N ILE A 102 -6.17 4.40 5.75
CA ILE A 102 -7.12 3.32 5.46
C ILE A 102 -7.68 2.73 6.75
N HIS A 103 -6.86 2.52 7.79
CA HIS A 103 -7.35 1.95 9.05
C HIS A 103 -8.32 2.90 9.76
N ALA A 104 -7.97 4.18 9.80
CA ALA A 104 -8.83 5.25 10.32
C ALA A 104 -10.19 5.27 9.61
N SER A 105 -10.19 5.06 8.29
CA SER A 105 -11.41 5.02 7.48
C SER A 105 -12.22 3.74 7.67
N SER A 106 -11.58 2.64 8.05
CA SER A 106 -12.22 1.33 8.19
C SER A 106 -12.98 1.15 9.51
N VAL A 107 -12.47 1.71 10.61
CA VAL A 107 -13.05 1.57 11.97
C VAL A 107 -13.08 2.89 12.75
N PRO A 108 -13.57 4.00 12.17
CA PRO A 108 -13.39 5.34 12.74
C PRO A 108 -14.08 5.53 14.11
N THR A 109 -15.28 4.96 14.29
CA THR A 109 -16.05 5.08 15.54
C THR A 109 -15.42 4.29 16.68
N GLN A 110 -14.84 3.13 16.38
CA GLN A 110 -14.08 2.34 17.35
C GLN A 110 -12.83 3.11 17.80
N ILE A 111 -12.12 3.73 16.87
CA ILE A 111 -10.93 4.52 17.18
C ILE A 111 -11.31 5.70 18.08
N ALA A 112 -12.30 6.51 17.66
CA ALA A 112 -12.76 7.67 18.43
C ALA A 112 -13.27 7.30 19.84
N LYS A 113 -13.80 6.09 20.02
CA LYS A 113 -14.27 5.60 21.33
C LYS A 113 -13.12 5.16 22.24
N ASN A 114 -12.14 4.43 21.69
CA ASN A 114 -11.18 3.67 22.49
C ASN A 114 -9.78 4.32 22.57
N PHE A 115 -9.47 5.27 21.70
CA PHE A 115 -8.14 5.87 21.58
C PHE A 115 -8.23 7.40 21.77
N PRO A 116 -8.38 7.87 23.03
CA PRO A 116 -8.59 9.29 23.35
C PRO A 116 -7.40 10.20 23.01
N GLN A 117 -6.24 9.63 22.68
CA GLN A 117 -5.07 10.37 22.23
C GLN A 117 -5.21 10.98 20.83
N PHE A 118 -6.26 10.62 20.08
CA PHE A 118 -6.61 11.23 18.80
C PHE A 118 -7.76 12.22 18.99
N ASP A 119 -7.56 13.50 18.66
CA ASP A 119 -8.64 14.49 18.77
C ASP A 119 -9.66 14.34 17.65
N LEU A 120 -9.20 14.08 16.42
CA LEU A 120 -10.05 13.89 15.24
C LEU A 120 -9.61 12.66 14.44
N ILE A 121 -10.58 11.94 13.87
CA ILE A 121 -10.37 10.88 12.89
C ILE A 121 -10.89 11.36 11.54
N SER A 122 -10.00 11.50 10.55
CA SER A 122 -10.36 11.83 9.18
C SER A 122 -10.60 10.56 8.36
N ILE A 123 -11.71 10.53 7.65
CA ILE A 123 -12.20 9.39 6.87
C ILE A 123 -12.03 9.67 5.37
N ALA A 124 -11.72 8.63 4.59
CA ALA A 124 -11.55 8.66 3.15
C ALA A 124 -10.44 9.64 2.70
N GLU A 125 -10.73 10.52 1.73
CA GLU A 125 -9.76 11.49 1.19
C GLU A 125 -9.64 12.71 2.10
N SER A 126 -8.46 12.90 2.67
CA SER A 126 -8.21 13.97 3.64
C SER A 126 -7.62 15.24 3.02
N ASP A 127 -7.40 15.32 1.70
CA ASP A 127 -6.69 16.45 1.04
C ASP A 127 -7.28 17.82 1.42
N TYR A 128 -8.61 17.95 1.33
CA TYR A 128 -9.31 19.18 1.73
C TYR A 128 -9.88 19.10 3.17
N THR A 129 -10.07 17.90 3.72
CA THR A 129 -10.52 17.75 5.11
C THR A 129 -9.48 18.29 6.08
N ILE A 130 -8.19 17.99 5.87
CA ILE A 130 -7.12 18.52 6.73
C ILE A 130 -7.02 20.04 6.64
N LEU A 131 -7.25 20.61 5.45
CA LEU A 131 -7.27 22.06 5.26
C LEU A 131 -8.39 22.72 6.07
N ASP A 132 -9.59 22.15 6.05
CA ASP A 132 -10.74 22.68 6.80
C ASP A 132 -10.50 22.57 8.32
N ILE A 133 -9.87 21.48 8.79
CA ILE A 133 -9.43 21.36 10.20
C ILE A 133 -8.44 22.48 10.55
N VAL A 134 -7.43 22.70 9.72
CA VAL A 134 -6.41 23.73 9.96
C VAL A 134 -7.02 25.12 9.97
N LYS A 135 -7.92 25.44 9.03
CA LYS A 135 -8.65 26.72 8.97
C LYS A 135 -9.53 26.94 10.20
N LYS A 136 -10.24 25.90 10.67
CA LYS A 136 -11.01 25.96 11.92
C LYS A 136 -10.10 26.24 13.10
N TYR A 137 -8.97 25.52 13.20
CA TYR A 137 -8.03 25.70 14.29
C TYR A 137 -7.43 27.11 14.31
N GLU A 138 -7.04 27.63 13.15
CA GLU A 138 -6.49 28.98 12.95
C GLU A 138 -7.48 30.08 13.32
N SER A 139 -8.77 29.90 13.04
CA SER A 139 -9.83 30.83 13.44
C SER A 139 -10.09 30.89 14.96
N GLY A 140 -9.44 30.03 15.74
CA GLY A 140 -9.68 29.86 17.18
C GLY A 140 -10.89 28.97 17.51
N SER A 141 -11.68 28.58 16.50
CA SER A 141 -12.75 27.61 16.69
C SER A 141 -12.20 26.21 17.01
N ARG A 142 -12.90 25.50 17.88
CA ARG A 142 -12.72 24.06 18.14
C ARG A 142 -14.02 23.30 17.90
N ASP A 143 -14.93 23.91 17.16
CA ASP A 143 -16.12 23.25 16.64
C ASP A 143 -15.83 22.77 15.22
N PHE A 144 -15.83 21.45 15.07
CA PHE A 144 -15.56 20.74 13.82
C PHE A 144 -16.81 20.05 13.27
N SER A 145 -18.00 20.34 13.81
CA SER A 145 -19.25 19.68 13.44
C SER A 145 -19.65 19.90 11.97
N ASP A 146 -19.20 21.00 11.37
CA ASP A 146 -19.42 21.35 9.96
C ASP A 146 -18.26 20.93 9.02
N VAL A 147 -17.17 20.38 9.57
CA VAL A 147 -16.05 19.87 8.76
C VAL A 147 -16.39 18.47 8.28
N LYS A 148 -16.61 18.33 6.98
CA LYS A 148 -16.99 17.05 6.36
C LYS A 148 -15.87 16.01 6.43
N GLY A 149 -16.24 14.76 6.70
CA GLY A 149 -15.33 13.60 6.67
C GLY A 149 -14.58 13.36 7.98
N LEU A 150 -15.20 13.67 9.12
CA LEU A 150 -14.65 13.48 10.47
C LEU A 150 -15.50 12.57 11.36
N VAL A 151 -14.81 11.82 12.21
CA VAL A 151 -15.36 11.20 13.43
C VAL A 151 -14.54 11.64 14.62
N TYR A 152 -15.20 12.01 15.72
CA TYR A 152 -14.52 12.40 16.96
C TYR A 152 -15.43 12.24 18.17
N LYS A 153 -14.86 12.35 19.36
CA LYS A 153 -15.62 12.39 20.62
C LYS A 153 -15.80 13.84 21.05
N ASN A 154 -17.04 14.30 21.22
CA ASN A 154 -17.32 15.67 21.64
C ASN A 154 -17.06 15.87 23.15
N LYS A 155 -17.27 17.10 23.63
CA LYS A 155 -17.06 17.47 25.04
C LYS A 155 -17.99 16.73 26.01
N ASP A 156 -19.17 16.33 25.55
CA ASP A 156 -20.15 15.56 26.31
C ASP A 156 -19.83 14.05 26.31
N GLY A 157 -18.78 13.65 25.59
CA GLY A 157 -18.33 12.27 25.49
C GLY A 157 -19.04 11.44 24.42
N GLU A 158 -19.86 12.06 23.58
CA GLU A 158 -20.59 11.42 22.50
C GLU A 158 -19.74 11.31 21.23
N ILE A 159 -19.94 10.23 20.48
CA ILE A 159 -19.28 10.05 19.18
C ILE A 159 -20.05 10.84 18.12
N VAL A 160 -19.40 11.85 17.55
CA VAL A 160 -19.91 12.66 16.45
C VAL A 160 -19.36 12.13 15.15
N VAL A 161 -20.26 11.91 14.18
CA VAL A 161 -19.92 11.59 12.79
C VAL A 161 -20.47 12.72 11.93
N THR A 162 -19.58 13.45 11.27
CA THR A 162 -19.93 14.58 10.40
C THR A 162 -20.40 14.09 9.03
N GLU A 163 -20.95 14.99 8.22
CA GLU A 163 -21.33 14.70 6.84
C GLU A 163 -20.14 14.13 6.05
N ALA A 164 -20.36 13.10 5.23
CA ALA A 164 -19.31 12.53 4.40
C ALA A 164 -18.81 13.56 3.37
N ARG A 165 -17.49 13.67 3.21
CA ARG A 165 -16.89 14.49 2.14
C ARG A 165 -17.04 13.77 0.80
N GLN A 166 -17.45 14.52 -0.23
CA GLN A 166 -17.43 14.01 -1.59
C GLN A 166 -15.99 13.78 -2.06
N LEU A 167 -15.77 12.64 -2.71
CA LEU A 167 -14.49 12.31 -3.31
C LEU A 167 -14.11 13.33 -4.40
N ILE A 168 -12.84 13.68 -4.49
CA ILE A 168 -12.31 14.72 -5.40
C ILE A 168 -12.45 14.24 -6.86
N GLN A 169 -13.32 14.85 -7.66
CA GLN A 169 -13.53 14.38 -9.04
C GLN A 169 -12.38 14.80 -9.97
N GLU A 170 -12.05 16.10 -9.98
CA GLU A 170 -10.95 16.65 -10.76
C GLU A 170 -9.64 16.52 -9.99
N LEU A 171 -8.89 15.44 -10.23
CA LEU A 171 -7.63 15.22 -9.53
C LEU A 171 -6.56 16.25 -9.94
N ASP A 172 -6.61 16.78 -11.15
CA ASP A 172 -5.65 17.78 -11.66
C ASP A 172 -5.69 19.11 -10.90
N ASP A 173 -6.74 19.38 -10.12
CA ASP A 173 -6.82 20.53 -9.21
C ASP A 173 -5.87 20.39 -8.00
N LEU A 174 -5.37 19.18 -7.73
CA LEU A 174 -4.40 18.96 -6.67
C LEU A 174 -3.03 19.51 -7.10
N PRO A 175 -2.28 20.12 -6.18
CA PRO A 175 -0.89 20.49 -6.44
C PRO A 175 -0.02 19.23 -6.55
N TYR A 176 1.18 19.38 -7.12
CA TYR A 176 2.18 18.31 -7.10
C TYR A 176 2.50 17.91 -5.65
N PRO A 177 2.69 16.61 -5.37
CA PRO A 177 3.11 16.16 -4.05
C PRO A 177 4.34 16.92 -3.57
N ALA A 178 4.38 17.27 -2.28
CA ALA A 178 5.41 18.12 -1.69
C ALA A 178 6.75 17.38 -1.49
N TRP A 179 7.36 16.89 -2.58
CA TRP A 179 8.63 16.16 -2.57
C TRP A 179 9.79 17.00 -2.04
N GLU A 180 9.72 18.32 -2.17
CA GLU A 180 10.69 19.27 -1.65
C GLU A 180 10.77 19.30 -0.11
N LEU A 181 9.81 18.70 0.60
CA LEU A 181 9.83 18.61 2.06
C LEU A 181 10.65 17.42 2.58
N VAL A 182 11.17 16.57 1.70
CA VAL A 182 11.86 15.34 2.07
C VAL A 182 13.12 15.13 1.22
N ASP A 183 14.05 14.34 1.72
CA ASP A 183 15.16 13.87 0.87
C ASP A 183 14.72 12.65 0.06
N ILE A 184 14.51 12.86 -1.24
CA ILE A 184 14.08 11.79 -2.15
C ILE A 184 15.08 10.63 -2.21
N ASN A 185 16.35 10.86 -1.88
CA ASN A 185 17.36 9.81 -1.90
C ASN A 185 17.12 8.73 -0.83
N ASN A 186 16.34 9.03 0.20
CA ASN A 186 15.95 8.05 1.22
C ASN A 186 14.93 7.03 0.71
N TYR A 187 14.20 7.35 -0.37
CA TYR A 187 13.21 6.43 -0.92
C TYR A 187 13.83 5.49 -1.95
N ARG A 188 13.53 4.21 -1.76
CA ARG A 188 14.03 3.12 -2.58
C ARG A 188 12.91 2.10 -2.76
N PRO A 189 12.79 1.51 -3.96
CA PRO A 189 11.77 0.52 -4.23
C PRO A 189 12.07 -0.75 -3.44
N ASN A 190 11.08 -1.62 -3.31
CA ASN A 190 11.32 -2.96 -2.78
C ASN A 190 12.44 -3.69 -3.54
N VAL A 191 13.20 -4.57 -2.86
CA VAL A 191 14.30 -5.35 -3.47
C VAL A 191 13.94 -6.02 -4.79
N HIS A 192 12.69 -6.50 -4.93
CA HIS A 192 12.23 -7.14 -6.15
C HIS A 192 11.88 -6.16 -7.29
N LEU A 193 11.82 -4.87 -7.01
CA LEU A 193 11.62 -3.76 -7.95
C LEU A 193 12.88 -2.89 -8.10
N ASP A 194 13.90 -3.10 -7.27
CA ASP A 194 15.16 -2.35 -7.28
C ASP A 194 15.96 -2.59 -8.57
N ARG A 195 16.30 -1.49 -9.23
CA ARG A 195 17.11 -1.44 -10.45
C ARG A 195 18.41 -0.65 -10.27
N GLY A 196 18.74 -0.26 -9.02
CA GLY A 196 19.86 0.65 -8.74
C GLY A 196 19.64 2.07 -9.28
N LYS A 197 18.39 2.42 -9.59
CA LYS A 197 17.97 3.71 -10.15
C LYS A 197 17.30 4.56 -9.09
N LYS A 198 17.48 5.87 -9.14
CA LYS A 198 16.76 6.79 -8.27
C LYS A 198 15.28 6.74 -8.60
N SER A 199 14.44 6.44 -7.62
CA SER A 199 13.02 6.20 -7.82
C SER A 199 12.11 7.08 -6.97
N ILE A 200 10.91 7.33 -7.46
CA ILE A 200 9.83 7.94 -6.67
C ILE A 200 8.50 7.23 -6.95
N THR A 201 7.59 7.33 -5.99
CA THR A 201 6.21 6.89 -6.13
C THR A 201 5.38 7.99 -6.77
N LEU A 202 4.55 7.63 -7.76
CA LEU A 202 3.48 8.47 -8.29
C LEU A 202 2.14 7.74 -8.15
N ILE A 203 1.08 8.50 -7.94
CA ILE A 203 -0.30 8.02 -8.07
C ILE A 203 -0.92 8.74 -9.26
N SER A 204 -1.43 7.97 -10.20
CA SER A 204 -1.98 8.48 -11.45
C SER A 204 -3.51 8.39 -11.47
N SER A 205 -4.08 7.54 -10.62
CA SER A 205 -5.52 7.42 -10.39
C SER A 205 -5.84 7.04 -8.95
N ARG A 206 -7.04 7.43 -8.48
CA ARG A 206 -7.60 7.04 -7.19
C ARG A 206 -8.86 6.21 -7.40
N GLY A 207 -8.96 5.12 -6.64
CA GLY A 207 -10.08 4.17 -6.67
C GLY A 207 -9.94 3.08 -7.74
N CYS A 208 -10.78 2.05 -7.60
CA CYS A 208 -10.84 0.90 -8.50
C CYS A 208 -12.30 0.50 -8.73
N PRO A 209 -12.73 0.23 -9.98
CA PRO A 209 -14.10 -0.18 -10.25
C PRO A 209 -14.40 -1.63 -9.81
N ALA A 210 -13.37 -2.40 -9.44
CA ALA A 210 -13.52 -3.75 -8.92
C ALA A 210 -14.02 -3.75 -7.47
N ARG A 211 -14.73 -4.82 -7.09
CA ARG A 211 -15.32 -4.98 -5.75
C ARG A 211 -14.84 -6.26 -5.07
N CYS A 212 -13.53 -6.48 -5.13
CA CYS A 212 -12.93 -7.70 -4.59
C CYS A 212 -13.17 -7.79 -3.07
N THR A 213 -13.60 -8.94 -2.58
CA THR A 213 -14.10 -9.09 -1.20
C THR A 213 -13.01 -8.86 -0.14
N PHE A 214 -11.75 -9.11 -0.49
CA PHE A 214 -10.57 -8.92 0.36
C PHE A 214 -9.95 -7.52 0.31
N CYS A 215 -10.43 -6.63 -0.56
CA CYS A 215 -9.81 -5.32 -0.78
C CYS A 215 -10.54 -4.22 0.01
N ALA A 216 -9.79 -3.43 0.78
CA ALA A 216 -10.34 -2.31 1.55
C ALA A 216 -10.49 -1.03 0.72
N SER A 217 -9.77 -0.89 -0.41
CA SER A 217 -9.74 0.36 -1.20
C SER A 217 -11.15 0.79 -1.63
N TRP A 218 -11.92 -0.07 -2.30
CA TRP A 218 -13.23 0.31 -2.81
C TRP A 218 -14.28 0.59 -1.73
N LYS A 219 -14.12 0.04 -0.52
CA LYS A 219 -14.99 0.29 0.63
C LYS A 219 -14.64 1.58 1.37
N THR A 220 -13.37 1.96 1.40
CA THR A 220 -12.88 3.15 2.13
C THR A 220 -12.78 4.39 1.24
N LEU A 221 -12.48 4.23 -0.05
CA LEU A 221 -12.26 5.30 -1.03
C LEU A 221 -13.30 5.30 -2.15
N GLY A 222 -14.33 4.45 -2.07
CA GLY A 222 -15.37 4.31 -3.09
C GLY A 222 -14.92 3.51 -4.33
N TYR A 223 -15.89 3.23 -5.22
CA TYR A 223 -15.68 2.43 -6.44
C TYR A 223 -15.47 3.28 -7.71
N SER A 224 -15.44 4.61 -7.60
CA SER A 224 -15.23 5.49 -8.74
C SER A 224 -13.75 5.53 -9.12
N PHE A 225 -13.48 5.23 -10.39
CA PHE A 225 -12.15 5.40 -10.97
C PHE A 225 -11.98 6.86 -11.40
N ARG A 226 -11.14 7.60 -10.68
CA ARG A 226 -10.83 9.01 -10.94
C ARG A 226 -9.34 9.12 -11.22
N TYR A 227 -8.94 9.99 -12.14
CA TYR A 227 -7.57 9.98 -12.61
C TYR A 227 -7.07 11.37 -12.97
N HIS A 228 -5.76 11.54 -12.84
CA HIS A 228 -5.08 12.68 -13.42
C HIS A 228 -5.03 12.57 -14.93
N SER A 229 -5.16 13.71 -15.62
CA SER A 229 -5.05 13.75 -17.08
C SER A 229 -3.67 13.25 -17.53
N PRO A 230 -3.56 12.67 -18.75
CA PRO A 230 -2.28 12.27 -19.31
C PRO A 230 -1.27 13.42 -19.33
N LYS A 231 -1.71 14.64 -19.66
CA LYS A 231 -0.86 15.84 -19.62
C LYS A 231 -0.30 16.08 -18.20
N TYR A 232 -1.16 16.12 -17.18
CA TYR A 232 -0.72 16.35 -15.80
C TYR A 232 0.29 15.30 -15.34
N MET A 233 0.07 14.03 -15.70
CA MET A 233 1.00 12.94 -15.36
C MET A 233 2.34 13.06 -16.09
N LEU A 234 2.34 13.38 -17.38
CA LEU A 234 3.57 13.56 -18.15
C LEU A 234 4.39 14.75 -17.63
N ASP A 235 3.72 15.85 -17.29
CA ASP A 235 4.36 17.03 -16.71
C ASP A 235 4.97 16.72 -15.34
N GLN A 236 4.29 15.93 -14.49
CA GLN A 236 4.85 15.47 -13.22
C GLN A 236 6.08 14.55 -13.42
N ILE A 237 6.03 13.62 -14.36
CA ILE A 237 7.17 12.73 -14.66
C ILE A 237 8.37 13.57 -15.08
N GLU A 238 8.17 14.51 -16.00
CA GLU A 238 9.22 15.41 -16.49
C GLU A 238 9.77 16.29 -15.36
N TYR A 239 8.91 16.82 -14.49
CA TYR A 239 9.30 17.60 -13.32
C TYR A 239 10.21 16.81 -12.38
N VAL A 240 9.82 15.59 -11.97
CA VAL A 240 10.64 14.81 -11.03
C VAL A 240 11.93 14.29 -11.65
N MET A 241 11.94 14.05 -12.96
CA MET A 241 13.17 13.75 -13.70
C MET A 241 14.13 14.94 -13.67
N LYS A 242 13.64 16.15 -13.94
CA LYS A 242 14.45 17.36 -14.02
C LYS A 242 14.94 17.85 -12.66
N GLU A 243 14.03 18.01 -11.70
CA GLU A 243 14.34 18.64 -10.41
C GLU A 243 15.04 17.68 -9.45
N TYR A 244 14.76 16.38 -9.56
CA TYR A 244 15.27 15.40 -8.61
C TYR A 244 16.14 14.31 -9.24
N GLY A 245 16.31 14.28 -10.57
CA GLY A 245 17.08 13.25 -11.26
C GLY A 245 16.47 11.86 -11.12
N VAL A 246 15.14 11.76 -11.04
CA VAL A 246 14.44 10.47 -10.96
C VAL A 246 14.56 9.73 -12.29
N GLU A 247 14.87 8.44 -12.22
CA GLU A 247 15.04 7.55 -13.38
C GLU A 247 14.06 6.37 -13.38
N TYR A 248 13.30 6.21 -12.29
CA TYR A 248 12.36 5.12 -12.10
C TYR A 248 11.08 5.57 -11.38
N ILE A 249 9.91 5.37 -12.01
CA ILE A 249 8.60 5.65 -11.40
C ILE A 249 7.93 4.36 -10.90
N ILE A 250 7.42 4.41 -9.68
CA ILE A 250 6.55 3.37 -9.10
C ILE A 250 5.12 3.90 -9.10
N PHE A 251 4.28 3.45 -10.03
CA PHE A 251 2.85 3.76 -9.99
C PHE A 251 2.17 2.90 -8.93
N VAL A 252 1.51 3.56 -7.97
CA VAL A 252 0.81 2.91 -6.84
C VAL A 252 -0.72 2.94 -6.98
N ASP A 253 -1.21 3.16 -8.18
CA ASP A 253 -2.60 3.02 -8.55
C ASP A 253 -3.11 1.61 -8.20
N ASP A 254 -4.37 1.50 -7.77
CA ASP A 254 -4.99 0.19 -7.54
C ASP A 254 -4.96 -0.68 -8.80
N THR A 255 -5.16 -0.07 -9.97
CA THR A 255 -5.00 -0.70 -11.29
C THR A 255 -4.76 0.40 -12.34
N PHE A 256 -3.52 0.49 -12.84
CA PHE A 256 -3.12 1.55 -13.79
C PHE A 256 -3.85 1.47 -15.14
N THR A 257 -4.19 0.26 -15.57
CA THR A 257 -4.68 -0.06 -16.92
C THR A 257 -6.21 -0.05 -17.06
N VAL A 258 -6.95 0.43 -16.05
CA VAL A 258 -8.43 0.44 -16.08
C VAL A 258 -8.96 1.21 -17.29
N ASN A 259 -8.39 2.38 -17.58
CA ASN A 259 -8.74 3.19 -18.73
C ASN A 259 -7.68 3.04 -19.84
N LYS A 260 -8.04 2.33 -20.91
CA LYS A 260 -7.12 1.98 -22.00
C LYS A 260 -6.64 3.20 -22.80
N GLU A 261 -7.54 4.14 -23.07
CA GLU A 261 -7.25 5.36 -23.83
C GLU A 261 -6.25 6.22 -23.04
N ARG A 262 -6.53 6.45 -21.76
CA ARG A 262 -5.62 7.14 -20.85
C ARG A 262 -4.25 6.47 -20.75
N THR A 263 -4.20 5.15 -20.56
CA THR A 263 -2.93 4.41 -20.53
C THR A 263 -2.16 4.58 -21.84
N THR A 264 -2.86 4.56 -22.97
CA THR A 264 -2.27 4.76 -24.30
C THR A 264 -1.68 6.16 -24.43
N GLU A 265 -2.43 7.21 -24.04
CA GLU A 265 -1.97 8.60 -24.09
C GLU A 265 -0.76 8.85 -23.20
N ILE A 266 -0.73 8.30 -21.97
CA ILE A 266 0.45 8.41 -21.09
C ILE A 266 1.66 7.72 -21.71
N CYS A 267 1.50 6.49 -22.22
CA CYS A 267 2.62 5.76 -22.82
C CYS A 267 3.12 6.45 -24.10
N GLN A 268 2.21 6.93 -24.94
CA GLN A 268 2.56 7.63 -26.17
C GLN A 268 3.23 8.96 -25.86
N GLY A 269 2.74 9.71 -24.88
CA GLY A 269 3.36 10.95 -24.43
C GLY A 269 4.76 10.75 -23.84
N ILE A 270 5.03 9.64 -23.12
CA ILE A 270 6.38 9.29 -22.66
C ILE A 270 7.33 9.11 -23.85
N ILE A 271 6.87 8.43 -24.90
CA ILE A 271 7.65 8.17 -26.12
C ILE A 271 7.89 9.47 -26.89
N ASP A 272 6.84 10.26 -27.11
CA ASP A 272 6.88 11.49 -27.91
C ASP A 272 7.75 12.56 -27.26
N ARG A 273 7.67 12.69 -25.93
CA ARG A 273 8.54 13.57 -25.13
C ARG A 273 9.94 12.99 -24.88
N GLN A 274 10.22 11.78 -25.37
CA GLN A 274 11.50 11.08 -25.20
C GLN A 274 11.94 10.95 -23.73
N LEU A 275 10.98 10.77 -22.82
CA LEU A 275 11.24 10.63 -21.39
C LEU A 275 11.90 9.27 -21.15
N LYS A 276 13.21 9.26 -20.90
CA LYS A 276 14.02 8.05 -20.64
C LYS A 276 13.81 7.56 -19.21
N ILE A 277 12.59 7.12 -18.90
CA ILE A 277 12.16 6.70 -17.57
C ILE A 277 11.78 5.22 -17.57
N ASP A 278 12.24 4.48 -16.56
CA ASP A 278 11.69 3.16 -16.30
C ASP A 278 10.45 3.28 -15.42
N TRP A 279 9.49 2.38 -15.56
CA TRP A 279 8.36 2.36 -14.63
C TRP A 279 7.75 0.99 -14.40
N TYR A 280 7.01 0.91 -13.30
CA TYR A 280 6.31 -0.26 -12.81
C TYR A 280 4.87 0.12 -12.44
N CYS A 281 3.93 -0.79 -12.62
CA CYS A 281 2.54 -0.60 -12.21
C CYS A 281 1.86 -1.88 -11.72
N PHE A 282 0.73 -1.69 -11.03
CA PHE A 282 -0.26 -2.73 -10.77
C PHE A 282 -1.25 -2.80 -11.92
N SER A 283 -1.61 -4.02 -12.33
CA SER A 283 -2.60 -4.25 -13.37
C SER A 283 -3.50 -5.43 -13.01
N ARG A 284 -4.72 -5.41 -13.55
CA ARG A 284 -5.57 -6.59 -13.62
C ARG A 284 -5.33 -7.27 -14.96
N VAL A 285 -5.51 -8.59 -14.99
CA VAL A 285 -5.27 -9.36 -16.22
C VAL A 285 -6.35 -9.11 -17.28
N ASN A 286 -7.56 -8.71 -16.86
CA ASN A 286 -8.69 -8.46 -17.75
C ASN A 286 -8.76 -7.01 -18.28
N THR A 287 -7.80 -6.14 -17.92
CA THR A 287 -7.75 -4.74 -18.37
C THR A 287 -6.69 -4.49 -19.44
N ILE A 288 -5.94 -5.52 -19.85
CA ILE A 288 -4.82 -5.42 -20.81
C ILE A 288 -5.08 -6.20 -22.09
N ASN A 289 -4.42 -5.79 -23.17
CA ASN A 289 -4.35 -6.52 -24.45
C ASN A 289 -2.90 -6.45 -25.00
N GLU A 290 -2.62 -7.17 -26.08
CA GLU A 290 -1.25 -7.25 -26.63
C GLU A 290 -0.71 -5.89 -27.12
N GLU A 291 -1.55 -5.08 -27.76
CA GLU A 291 -1.17 -3.75 -28.25
C GLU A 291 -0.73 -2.83 -27.10
N MET A 292 -1.51 -2.82 -26.02
CA MET A 292 -1.19 -2.06 -24.82
C MET A 292 0.10 -2.54 -24.17
N LEU A 293 0.31 -3.86 -24.05
CA LEU A 293 1.57 -4.40 -23.51
C LEU A 293 2.78 -3.98 -24.36
N LYS A 294 2.68 -4.03 -25.70
CA LYS A 294 3.75 -3.57 -26.59
C LYS A 294 4.03 -2.08 -26.42
N LEU A 295 2.99 -1.26 -26.31
CA LEU A 295 3.10 0.18 -26.09
C LEU A 295 3.72 0.50 -24.73
N MET A 296 3.24 -0.12 -23.66
CA MET A 296 3.81 0.02 -22.31
C MET A 296 5.29 -0.35 -22.30
N ARG A 297 5.69 -1.44 -22.96
CA ARG A 297 7.08 -1.87 -23.04
C ARG A 297 7.95 -0.82 -23.73
N ARG A 298 7.48 -0.26 -24.85
CA ARG A 298 8.17 0.82 -25.58
C ARG A 298 8.28 2.10 -24.76
N ALA A 299 7.28 2.39 -23.94
CA ALA A 299 7.25 3.55 -23.05
C ALA A 299 8.05 3.36 -21.75
N GLY A 300 8.87 2.32 -21.62
CA GLY A 300 9.74 2.12 -20.45
C GLY A 300 9.11 1.31 -19.30
N CYS A 301 7.89 0.76 -19.47
CA CYS A 301 7.37 -0.20 -18.51
C CYS A 301 8.22 -1.47 -18.56
N PHE A 302 8.82 -1.84 -17.44
CA PHE A 302 9.64 -3.05 -17.37
C PHE A 302 9.01 -4.14 -16.51
N SER A 303 8.09 -3.78 -15.61
CA SER A 303 7.52 -4.70 -14.63
C SER A 303 6.05 -4.42 -14.41
N ILE A 304 5.26 -5.48 -14.32
CA ILE A 304 3.82 -5.42 -14.04
C ILE A 304 3.52 -6.42 -12.93
N LEU A 305 2.82 -5.96 -11.90
CA LEU A 305 2.24 -6.86 -10.89
C LEU A 305 0.79 -7.15 -11.22
N TYR A 306 0.49 -8.44 -11.41
CA TYR A 306 -0.85 -8.96 -11.54
C TYR A 306 -1.33 -9.55 -10.21
N GLY A 307 -2.44 -9.02 -9.70
CA GLY A 307 -3.18 -9.69 -8.64
C GLY A 307 -3.92 -10.88 -9.23
N ILE A 308 -3.32 -12.08 -9.15
CA ILE A 308 -3.89 -13.34 -9.64
C ILE A 308 -4.81 -13.93 -8.57
N GLU A 309 -4.39 -13.86 -7.32
CA GLU A 309 -5.04 -14.34 -6.10
C GLU A 309 -5.18 -15.87 -6.01
N SER A 310 -5.76 -16.55 -6.99
CA SER A 310 -6.00 -18.00 -6.94
C SER A 310 -5.85 -18.70 -8.29
N GLY A 311 -5.49 -19.97 -8.26
CA GLY A 311 -5.50 -20.88 -9.42
C GLY A 311 -6.77 -21.73 -9.53
N ASN A 312 -7.77 -21.49 -8.69
CA ASN A 312 -9.08 -22.12 -8.77
C ASN A 312 -10.16 -21.09 -9.13
N GLN A 313 -10.99 -21.41 -10.12
CA GLN A 313 -11.99 -20.47 -10.64
C GLN A 313 -13.10 -20.14 -9.63
N ASP A 314 -13.53 -21.11 -8.81
CA ASP A 314 -14.56 -20.91 -7.79
C ASP A 314 -14.05 -19.97 -6.68
N ILE A 315 -12.79 -20.11 -6.28
CA ILE A 315 -12.16 -19.20 -5.34
C ILE A 315 -12.03 -17.78 -5.90
N LEU A 316 -11.66 -17.62 -7.18
CA LEU A 316 -11.69 -16.32 -7.84
C LEU A 316 -13.09 -15.70 -7.87
N ASN A 317 -14.12 -16.53 -8.04
CA ASN A 317 -15.52 -16.11 -7.99
C ASN A 317 -15.93 -15.67 -6.57
N ASN A 318 -15.53 -16.40 -5.53
CA ASN A 318 -15.75 -16.04 -4.13
C ASN A 318 -15.08 -14.71 -3.77
N PHE A 319 -13.90 -14.45 -4.32
CA PHE A 319 -13.24 -13.16 -4.20
C PHE A 319 -13.89 -12.04 -5.01
N LYS A 320 -14.90 -12.33 -5.83
CA LYS A 320 -15.48 -11.42 -6.83
C LYS A 320 -14.38 -10.81 -7.69
N LYS A 321 -13.36 -11.60 -8.04
CA LYS A 321 -12.21 -11.11 -8.80
C LYS A 321 -12.63 -10.76 -10.22
N GLY A 322 -13.56 -11.49 -10.84
CA GLY A 322 -14.04 -11.19 -12.20
C GLY A 322 -12.99 -11.43 -13.29
N THR A 323 -12.09 -12.38 -13.07
CA THR A 323 -11.06 -12.83 -14.02
C THR A 323 -11.13 -14.33 -14.20
N THR A 324 -10.71 -14.84 -15.36
CA THR A 324 -10.63 -16.28 -15.62
C THR A 324 -9.20 -16.79 -15.60
N LEU A 325 -9.02 -18.09 -15.33
CA LEU A 325 -7.70 -18.72 -15.39
C LEU A 325 -7.03 -18.55 -16.77
N ASP A 326 -7.79 -18.57 -17.86
CA ASP A 326 -7.25 -18.36 -19.20
C ASP A 326 -6.78 -16.93 -19.46
N GLN A 327 -7.50 -15.93 -18.95
CA GLN A 327 -7.05 -14.53 -18.97
C GLN A 327 -5.72 -14.39 -18.21
N ILE A 328 -5.60 -15.06 -17.07
CA ILE A 328 -4.37 -15.05 -16.26
C ILE A 328 -3.21 -15.70 -17.02
N ARG A 329 -3.41 -16.90 -17.57
CA ARG A 329 -2.41 -17.60 -18.41
C ARG A 329 -1.92 -16.70 -19.53
N TRP A 330 -2.85 -16.18 -20.32
CA TRP A 330 -2.55 -15.31 -21.45
C TRP A 330 -1.77 -14.06 -21.02
N ALA A 331 -2.23 -13.36 -19.99
CA ALA A 331 -1.61 -12.12 -19.51
C ALA A 331 -0.16 -12.34 -19.06
N VAL A 332 0.09 -13.36 -18.24
CA VAL A 332 1.42 -13.65 -17.70
C VAL A 332 2.36 -14.13 -18.81
N GLN A 333 1.91 -15.06 -19.67
CA GLN A 333 2.71 -15.59 -20.76
C GLN A 333 3.07 -14.50 -21.77
N ARG A 334 2.09 -13.73 -22.26
CA ARG A 334 2.33 -12.65 -23.22
C ARG A 334 3.22 -11.55 -22.65
N SER A 335 3.06 -11.20 -21.37
CA SER A 335 3.96 -10.25 -20.70
C SER A 335 5.39 -10.79 -20.62
N ASN A 336 5.58 -12.07 -20.28
CA ASN A 336 6.91 -12.69 -20.26
C ASN A 336 7.57 -12.71 -21.65
N GLU A 337 6.82 -13.08 -22.69
CA GLU A 337 7.27 -13.09 -24.10
C GLU A 337 7.73 -11.70 -24.56
N LEU A 338 7.03 -10.64 -24.14
CA LEU A 338 7.39 -9.25 -24.42
C LEU A 338 8.52 -8.70 -23.52
N GLY A 339 9.10 -9.55 -22.66
CA GLY A 339 10.26 -9.21 -21.84
C GLY A 339 9.94 -8.42 -20.57
N PHE A 340 8.69 -8.43 -20.11
CA PHE A 340 8.35 -7.88 -18.80
C PHE A 340 8.88 -8.75 -17.66
N LYS A 341 9.20 -8.09 -16.54
CA LYS A 341 9.29 -8.72 -15.23
C LYS A 341 7.87 -8.84 -14.67
N THR A 342 7.27 -10.01 -14.80
CA THR A 342 5.93 -10.28 -14.25
C THR A 342 6.02 -10.62 -12.76
N ILE A 343 5.22 -9.95 -11.95
CA ILE A 343 5.03 -10.29 -10.54
C ILE A 343 3.59 -10.78 -10.41
N ALA A 344 3.42 -11.96 -9.82
CA ALA A 344 2.11 -12.50 -9.49
C ALA A 344 1.90 -12.49 -7.99
N SER A 345 0.77 -11.95 -7.54
CA SER A 345 0.30 -12.11 -6.16
C SER A 345 -0.71 -13.24 -6.09
N PHE A 346 -0.56 -14.12 -5.11
CA PHE A 346 -1.49 -15.17 -4.73
C PHE A 346 -1.88 -15.00 -3.26
N ILE A 347 -3.13 -15.32 -2.94
CA ILE A 347 -3.72 -15.25 -1.61
C ILE A 347 -4.23 -16.65 -1.26
N LEU A 348 -3.77 -17.20 -0.14
CA LEU A 348 -4.22 -18.47 0.41
C LEU A 348 -5.07 -18.24 1.65
N GLY A 349 -6.14 -19.02 1.81
CA GLY A 349 -7.14 -18.87 2.88
C GLY A 349 -8.36 -18.05 2.45
N ALA A 350 -8.73 -18.09 1.18
CA ALA A 350 -9.93 -17.43 0.66
C ALA A 350 -11.22 -18.01 1.27
N PRO A 351 -12.34 -17.26 1.28
CA PRO A 351 -13.64 -17.83 1.62
C PRO A 351 -13.97 -19.07 0.78
N GLY A 352 -14.28 -20.19 1.44
CA GLY A 352 -14.57 -21.48 0.78
C GLY A 352 -13.35 -22.25 0.25
N GLU A 353 -12.13 -21.83 0.62
CA GLU A 353 -10.89 -22.51 0.24
C GLU A 353 -10.73 -23.85 0.98
N THR A 354 -10.31 -24.88 0.25
CA THR A 354 -9.97 -26.21 0.79
C THR A 354 -8.50 -26.50 0.53
N LYS A 355 -7.97 -27.54 1.18
CA LYS A 355 -6.60 -28.03 0.93
C LYS A 355 -6.34 -28.30 -0.56
N GLN A 356 -7.34 -28.87 -1.24
CA GLN A 356 -7.26 -29.17 -2.68
C GLN A 356 -7.17 -27.89 -3.52
N THR A 357 -7.96 -26.85 -3.22
CA THR A 357 -7.93 -25.60 -4.00
C THR A 357 -6.68 -24.77 -3.72
N VAL A 358 -6.10 -24.88 -2.52
CA VAL A 358 -4.76 -24.33 -2.22
C VAL A 358 -3.71 -25.01 -3.09
N GLU A 359 -3.71 -26.33 -3.18
CA GLU A 359 -2.77 -27.08 -4.03
C GLU A 359 -2.93 -26.73 -5.51
N GLN A 360 -4.16 -26.62 -6.01
CA GLN A 360 -4.45 -26.14 -7.36
C GLN A 360 -3.86 -24.74 -7.61
N THR A 361 -3.92 -23.84 -6.62
CA THR A 361 -3.30 -22.51 -6.72
C THR A 361 -1.78 -22.58 -6.83
N ILE A 362 -1.14 -23.46 -6.06
CA ILE A 362 0.32 -23.67 -6.12
C ILE A 362 0.73 -24.27 -7.47
N ASP A 363 -0.03 -25.25 -7.96
CA ASP A 363 0.19 -25.88 -9.26
C ASP A 363 0.02 -24.89 -10.41
N PHE A 364 -1.05 -24.08 -10.36
CA PHE A 364 -1.29 -23.04 -11.33
C PHE A 364 -0.20 -21.97 -11.33
N ALA A 365 0.31 -21.57 -10.16
CA ALA A 365 1.44 -20.65 -10.08
C ALA A 365 2.68 -21.22 -10.80
N LYS A 366 2.96 -22.52 -10.62
CA LYS A 366 4.05 -23.21 -11.35
C LYS A 366 3.77 -23.23 -12.86
N GLU A 367 2.54 -23.48 -13.27
CA GLU A 367 2.10 -23.50 -14.67
C GLU A 367 2.31 -22.15 -15.36
N VAL A 368 1.76 -21.06 -14.81
CA VAL A 368 1.84 -19.71 -15.41
C VAL A 368 3.25 -19.11 -15.35
N ASN A 369 4.07 -19.58 -14.41
CA ASN A 369 5.50 -19.25 -14.28
C ASN A 369 5.84 -17.74 -14.38
N PRO A 370 5.21 -16.86 -13.56
CA PRO A 370 5.56 -15.44 -13.50
C PRO A 370 7.04 -15.26 -13.10
N THR A 371 7.67 -14.13 -13.40
CA THR A 371 9.07 -13.91 -13.02
C THR A 371 9.26 -14.00 -11.50
N ILE A 372 8.32 -13.41 -10.75
CA ILE A 372 8.26 -13.47 -9.28
C ILE A 372 6.84 -13.90 -8.89
N ALA A 373 6.73 -14.88 -7.99
CA ALA A 373 5.47 -15.25 -7.35
C ALA A 373 5.53 -14.88 -5.86
N SER A 374 4.51 -14.17 -5.40
CA SER A 374 4.28 -13.84 -3.99
C SER A 374 3.10 -14.65 -3.49
N PHE A 375 3.31 -15.43 -2.43
CA PHE A 375 2.25 -16.18 -1.75
C PHE A 375 2.01 -15.56 -0.38
N ASN A 376 0.78 -15.10 -0.16
CA ASN A 376 0.37 -14.43 1.05
C ASN A 376 -0.83 -15.16 1.66
N ARG A 377 -0.91 -15.18 2.99
CA ARG A 377 -2.14 -15.61 3.66
C ARG A 377 -3.15 -14.46 3.59
N LEU A 378 -4.43 -14.80 3.47
CA LEU A 378 -5.48 -13.81 3.62
C LEU A 378 -5.41 -13.24 5.04
N ILE A 379 -5.31 -11.91 5.10
CA ILE A 379 -5.53 -11.16 6.34
C ILE A 379 -6.85 -10.42 6.14
N PRO A 380 -7.90 -10.74 6.90
CA PRO A 380 -9.19 -10.08 6.78
C PRO A 380 -9.08 -8.67 7.38
N PHE A 381 -8.57 -7.71 6.63
CA PHE A 381 -8.41 -6.35 7.17
C PHE A 381 -9.76 -5.67 7.43
N PRO A 382 -9.86 -4.81 8.47
CA PRO A 382 -11.04 -3.97 8.65
C PRO A 382 -11.29 -3.12 7.41
N GLY A 383 -12.57 -2.90 7.09
CA GLY A 383 -12.98 -2.24 5.86
C GLY A 383 -13.02 -3.15 4.62
N THR A 384 -12.83 -4.47 4.75
CA THR A 384 -13.06 -5.44 3.68
C THR A 384 -14.46 -6.09 3.79
N GLU A 385 -14.92 -6.75 2.73
CA GLU A 385 -16.14 -7.58 2.83
C GLU A 385 -15.90 -8.81 3.71
N VAL A 386 -14.75 -9.49 3.53
CA VAL A 386 -14.38 -10.65 4.35
C VAL A 386 -14.41 -10.31 5.84
N TYR A 387 -13.81 -9.19 6.26
CA TYR A 387 -13.85 -8.78 7.67
C TYR A 387 -15.28 -8.51 8.15
N THR A 388 -16.08 -7.82 7.34
CA THR A 388 -17.47 -7.49 7.71
C THR A 388 -18.29 -8.76 7.96
N THR A 389 -18.09 -9.78 7.12
CA THR A 389 -18.83 -11.04 7.20
C THR A 389 -18.38 -11.91 8.38
N HIS A 390 -17.07 -11.99 8.64
CA HIS A 390 -16.52 -13.01 9.55
C HIS A 390 -15.98 -12.46 10.87
N TYR A 391 -15.55 -11.18 10.97
CA TYR A 391 -14.82 -10.66 12.14
C TYR A 391 -15.44 -9.42 12.78
N LYS A 392 -16.44 -8.79 12.16
CA LYS A 392 -17.06 -7.56 12.69
C LYS A 392 -17.57 -7.70 14.14
N HIS A 393 -17.97 -8.91 14.54
CA HIS A 393 -18.43 -9.19 15.89
C HIS A 393 -17.31 -9.06 16.94
N LEU A 394 -16.04 -9.06 16.52
CA LEU A 394 -14.85 -8.96 17.37
C LEU A 394 -14.33 -7.53 17.52
N ASP A 395 -14.91 -6.52 16.87
CA ASP A 395 -14.38 -5.13 16.84
C ASP A 395 -13.95 -4.65 18.24
N ASN A 396 -14.77 -4.85 19.28
CA ASN A 396 -14.47 -4.38 20.65
C ASN A 396 -13.39 -5.19 21.40
N ALA A 397 -13.03 -6.38 20.91
CA ALA A 397 -12.02 -7.26 21.49
C ALA A 397 -10.81 -7.46 20.57
N THR A 398 -10.76 -6.75 19.44
CA THR A 398 -9.76 -6.99 18.41
C THR A 398 -8.41 -6.40 18.80
N ASN A 399 -7.40 -7.27 18.86
CA ASN A 399 -6.01 -6.85 18.86
C ASN A 399 -5.54 -6.71 17.40
N TRP A 400 -5.34 -5.47 16.94
CA TRP A 400 -4.91 -5.22 15.56
C TRP A 400 -3.53 -5.77 15.23
N ASP A 401 -2.72 -6.13 16.24
CA ASP A 401 -1.43 -6.82 16.04
C ASP A 401 -1.61 -8.21 15.44
N ASP A 402 -2.78 -8.84 15.57
CA ASP A 402 -3.07 -10.13 14.94
C ASP A 402 -3.35 -9.98 13.44
N PHE A 403 -3.72 -8.77 13.00
CA PHE A 403 -4.06 -8.43 11.61
C PHE A 403 -2.84 -7.91 10.85
N VAL A 404 -1.70 -8.57 11.03
CA VAL A 404 -0.43 -8.27 10.33
C VAL A 404 0.14 -9.56 9.73
N PRO A 405 1.10 -9.50 8.79
CA PRO A 405 1.62 -10.71 8.12
C PRO A 405 2.14 -11.80 9.06
N LYS A 406 2.64 -11.44 10.24
CA LYS A 406 3.11 -12.36 11.29
C LYS A 406 2.05 -12.74 12.33
N GLY A 407 0.91 -12.06 12.35
CA GLY A 407 -0.18 -12.34 13.26
C GLY A 407 -0.85 -13.68 12.94
N VAL A 408 -1.61 -14.18 13.91
CA VAL A 408 -2.38 -15.41 13.79
C VAL A 408 -3.85 -15.03 13.83
N VAL A 409 -4.42 -14.76 12.66
CA VAL A 409 -5.88 -14.60 12.55
C VAL A 409 -6.52 -15.99 12.51
N PRO A 410 -7.50 -16.31 13.39
CA PRO A 410 -8.21 -17.58 13.33
C PRO A 410 -8.97 -17.71 12.01
N MET A 411 -8.68 -18.73 11.19
CA MET A 411 -9.26 -18.88 9.85
C MET A 411 -10.52 -19.75 9.78
N ALA A 412 -10.93 -20.34 10.92
CA ALA A 412 -12.01 -21.33 11.00
C ALA A 412 -13.36 -20.80 10.49
N ASP A 413 -13.60 -19.49 10.61
CA ASP A 413 -14.84 -18.87 10.12
C ASP A 413 -14.79 -18.53 8.63
N ILE A 414 -13.62 -18.59 7.97
CA ILE A 414 -13.44 -18.24 6.55
C ILE A 414 -13.36 -19.49 5.66
N CYS A 415 -12.57 -20.49 6.06
CA CYS A 415 -12.23 -21.63 5.20
C CYS A 415 -11.88 -22.90 5.98
N ASP A 416 -11.84 -24.03 5.28
CA ASP A 416 -11.59 -25.37 5.86
C ASP A 416 -10.10 -25.62 6.17
N VAL A 417 -9.24 -24.62 5.99
CA VAL A 417 -7.79 -24.72 6.18
C VAL A 417 -7.37 -23.86 7.36
N SER A 418 -6.72 -24.47 8.35
CA SER A 418 -6.28 -23.74 9.54
C SER A 418 -5.16 -22.74 9.23
N SER A 419 -4.98 -21.73 10.08
CA SER A 419 -3.94 -20.70 9.93
C SER A 419 -2.52 -21.29 9.89
N GLN A 420 -2.29 -22.39 10.63
CA GLN A 420 -1.05 -23.14 10.63
C GLN A 420 -0.83 -23.87 9.30
N GLU A 421 -1.85 -24.58 8.81
CA GLU A 421 -1.77 -25.28 7.52
C GLU A 421 -1.56 -24.29 6.37
N LEU A 422 -2.24 -23.14 6.36
CA LEU A 422 -2.01 -22.10 5.35
C LEU A 422 -0.58 -21.56 5.39
N GLN A 423 0.04 -21.47 6.56
CA GLN A 423 1.45 -21.08 6.68
C GLN A 423 2.37 -22.15 6.10
N ASP A 424 2.09 -23.41 6.36
CA ASP A 424 2.85 -24.54 5.83
C ASP A 424 2.69 -24.63 4.30
N TYR A 425 1.48 -24.43 3.77
CA TYR A 425 1.22 -24.29 2.35
C TYR A 425 1.93 -23.10 1.73
N THR A 426 1.94 -21.94 2.40
CA THR A 426 2.68 -20.77 1.92
C THR A 426 4.18 -21.08 1.79
N ASN A 427 4.78 -21.68 2.82
CA ASN A 427 6.18 -22.09 2.80
C ASN A 427 6.46 -23.15 1.73
N SER A 428 5.53 -24.11 1.56
CA SER A 428 5.59 -25.14 0.53
C SER A 428 5.51 -24.53 -0.88
N ALA A 429 4.61 -23.57 -1.10
CA ALA A 429 4.43 -22.87 -2.38
C ALA A 429 5.72 -22.16 -2.81
N PHE A 430 6.35 -21.42 -1.89
CA PHE A 430 7.65 -20.78 -2.14
C PHE A 430 8.71 -21.81 -2.53
N LYS A 431 8.82 -22.94 -1.82
CA LYS A 431 9.79 -24.00 -2.15
C LYS A 431 9.51 -24.61 -3.52
N GLN A 432 8.28 -25.06 -3.73
CA GLN A 432 7.84 -25.72 -4.95
C GLN A 432 7.93 -24.82 -6.18
N PHE A 433 7.81 -23.50 -6.02
CA PHE A 433 7.91 -22.56 -7.12
C PHE A 433 9.37 -22.22 -7.46
N TYR A 434 10.16 -21.79 -6.46
CA TYR A 434 11.49 -21.21 -6.69
C TYR A 434 12.61 -22.25 -6.85
N PHE A 435 12.47 -23.46 -6.30
CA PHE A 435 13.51 -24.50 -6.41
C PHE A 435 13.35 -25.40 -7.64
N ARG A 436 12.43 -25.09 -8.55
CA ARG A 436 12.33 -25.81 -9.83
C ARG A 436 13.60 -25.52 -10.65
N PRO A 437 14.28 -26.54 -11.21
CA PRO A 437 15.52 -26.33 -11.96
C PRO A 437 15.40 -25.26 -13.07
N LYS A 438 14.29 -25.32 -13.84
CA LYS A 438 13.97 -24.31 -14.85
C LYS A 438 13.88 -22.90 -14.27
N LYS A 439 13.24 -22.75 -13.10
CA LYS A 439 13.05 -21.44 -12.46
C LYS A 439 14.36 -20.84 -11.95
N VAL A 440 15.18 -21.67 -11.31
CA VAL A 440 16.52 -21.27 -10.86
C VAL A 440 17.36 -20.80 -12.04
N PHE A 441 17.38 -21.56 -13.14
CA PHE A 441 18.10 -21.19 -14.35
C PHE A 441 17.58 -19.87 -14.95
N GLU A 442 16.25 -19.71 -15.08
CA GLU A 442 15.63 -18.47 -15.53
C GLU A 442 16.03 -17.27 -14.67
N MET A 443 16.02 -17.41 -13.34
CA MET A 443 16.39 -16.33 -12.42
C MET A 443 17.87 -15.96 -12.56
N ILE A 444 18.77 -16.94 -12.67
CA ILE A 444 20.21 -16.70 -12.87
C ILE A 444 20.45 -16.01 -14.22
N SER A 445 19.79 -16.47 -15.29
CA SER A 445 19.93 -15.89 -16.64
C SER A 445 19.49 -14.43 -16.74
N ARG A 446 18.66 -13.97 -15.79
CA ARG A 446 18.17 -12.58 -15.72
C ARG A 446 19.13 -11.64 -15.00
N ILE A 447 20.14 -12.16 -14.30
CA ILE A 447 21.15 -11.34 -13.64
C ILE A 447 22.13 -10.82 -14.70
N LYS A 448 22.05 -9.53 -15.01
CA LYS A 448 22.92 -8.88 -16.01
C LYS A 448 23.89 -7.89 -15.38
N THR A 449 23.58 -7.40 -14.18
CA THR A 449 24.36 -6.40 -13.48
C THR A 449 24.73 -6.85 -12.07
N TRP A 450 25.76 -6.23 -11.50
CA TRP A 450 26.14 -6.46 -10.10
C TRP A 450 25.05 -6.02 -9.10
N GLY A 451 24.30 -4.96 -9.45
CA GLY A 451 23.14 -4.51 -8.67
C GLY A 451 22.04 -5.57 -8.62
N GLU A 452 21.69 -6.15 -9.78
CA GLU A 452 20.74 -7.26 -9.85
C GLU A 452 21.24 -8.48 -9.09
N PHE A 453 22.53 -8.84 -9.22
CA PHE A 453 23.11 -9.95 -8.45
C PHE A 453 22.90 -9.76 -6.94
N LYS A 454 23.19 -8.57 -6.40
CA LYS A 454 22.95 -8.23 -4.99
C LYS A 454 21.46 -8.26 -4.61
N ALA A 455 20.57 -7.84 -5.50
CA ALA A 455 19.13 -7.89 -5.24
C ALA A 455 18.62 -9.34 -5.19
N TYR A 456 19.00 -10.16 -6.16
CA TYR A 456 18.63 -11.58 -6.22
C TYR A 456 19.23 -12.39 -5.07
N SER A 457 20.48 -12.13 -4.67
CA SER A 457 21.11 -12.81 -3.53
C SER A 457 20.45 -12.45 -2.21
N ARG A 458 20.10 -11.17 -1.97
CA ARG A 458 19.28 -10.75 -0.83
C ARG A 458 17.91 -11.43 -0.82
N GLY A 459 17.25 -11.52 -1.98
CA GLY A 459 15.98 -12.22 -2.14
C GLY A 459 16.08 -13.71 -1.81
N LEU A 460 17.11 -14.40 -2.32
CA LEU A 460 17.37 -15.82 -2.03
C LEU A 460 17.68 -16.03 -0.55
N TYR A 461 18.51 -15.18 0.05
CA TYR A 461 18.78 -15.22 1.48
C TYR A 461 17.49 -15.07 2.30
N GLY A 462 16.64 -14.09 1.98
CA GLY A 462 15.34 -13.91 2.65
C GLY A 462 14.42 -15.12 2.49
N LEU A 463 14.39 -15.74 1.31
CA LEU A 463 13.63 -16.96 1.03
C LEU A 463 14.14 -18.14 1.90
N ILE A 464 15.45 -18.35 1.93
CA ILE A 464 16.09 -19.40 2.73
C ILE A 464 15.83 -19.15 4.22
N ARG A 465 16.03 -17.92 4.69
CA ARG A 465 15.82 -17.52 6.08
C ARG A 465 14.38 -17.81 6.53
N ARG A 466 13.38 -17.44 5.71
CA ARG A 466 11.96 -17.76 5.94
C ARG A 466 11.71 -19.26 6.10
N MET A 467 12.40 -20.11 5.36
CA MET A 467 12.27 -21.57 5.45
C MET A 467 12.86 -22.14 6.75
N PHE A 468 13.84 -21.47 7.37
CA PHE A 468 14.54 -21.92 8.58
C PHE A 468 14.01 -21.29 9.88
N GLU A 469 13.66 -20.00 9.90
CA GLU A 469 13.17 -19.28 11.09
C GLU A 469 11.86 -19.89 11.63
N TRP A 470 10.98 -20.40 10.76
CA TRP A 470 9.71 -21.00 11.19
C TRP A 470 9.87 -22.31 12.00
N LYS A 471 10.94 -23.08 11.74
CA LYS A 471 11.22 -24.29 12.56
C LYS A 471 11.49 -23.96 14.03
N GLN A 472 11.84 -22.71 14.36
CA GLN A 472 12.10 -22.27 15.73
C GLN A 472 10.86 -21.69 16.42
N GLU A 473 9.92 -21.08 15.70
CA GLU A 473 8.68 -20.54 16.29
C GLU A 473 7.69 -21.66 16.66
N ILE A 474 7.62 -22.76 15.90
CA ILE A 474 6.82 -23.96 16.27
C ILE A 474 7.27 -24.55 17.62
N LYS A 475 8.56 -24.43 17.99
CA LYS A 475 9.05 -24.92 19.29
C LYS A 475 8.65 -24.04 20.48
N LYS A 476 8.14 -22.83 20.25
CA LYS A 476 7.68 -21.92 21.31
C LYS A 476 6.18 -22.00 21.57
N CYS A 477 5.43 -22.67 20.70
CA CYS A 477 3.99 -22.84 20.81
C CYS A 477 3.55 -24.27 21.20
N ASN A 478 4.49 -25.14 21.56
CA ASN A 478 4.24 -26.47 22.14
C ASN A 478 4.63 -26.53 23.61
#